data_AF-A0A7C2JRI6-F1
#
_entry.id   AF-A0A7C2JRI6-F1
#
_cell.length_a   1.000
_cell.length_b   1.000
_cell.length_c   1.000
_cell.angle_alpha   90.00
_cell.angle_beta   90.00
_cell.angle_gamma   90.00
#
_symmetry.space_group_name_H-M   'P 1'
#
loop_
_entity.id
_entity.type
_entity.pdbx_description
1 polymer ?
#
loop_
_entity_poly.entity_id
_entity_poly.type
_entity_poly.pdbx_seq_one_letter_code
_entity_poly.pdbx_strand_id
1 'polypeptide(L)'
;MDDRKSTRFSLDELARQLAESVPQNLKVLGQDLERNFKTLLQSGIERMELVSREEFDVQRAVLDRTRAKLEAMEARLAELEKALSSRTS
;
A
#
# COMPACT_ATOMS: atom_id res chain seq x y z
N MET A 1 -1.27 -13.96 18.92
CA MET A 1 -0.64 -13.07 17.93
C MET A 1 -1.61 -12.97 16.78
N ASP A 2 -1.90 -11.73 16.37
CA ASP A 2 -3.08 -11.31 15.64
C ASP A 2 -3.11 -11.88 14.21
N ASP A 3 -3.98 -12.88 13.99
CA ASP A 3 -4.30 -13.48 12.69
C ASP A 3 -5.29 -12.58 11.92
N ARG A 4 -4.94 -11.30 11.79
CA ARG A 4 -5.52 -10.38 10.80
C ARG A 4 -5.02 -10.80 9.42
N LYS A 5 -5.46 -11.97 8.96
CA LYS A 5 -5.45 -12.34 7.55
C LYS A 5 -6.18 -11.24 6.82
N SER A 6 -5.36 -10.37 6.26
CA SER A 6 -5.73 -9.44 5.23
C SER A 6 -6.79 -10.08 4.35
N THR A 7 -7.98 -9.48 4.32
CA THR A 7 -8.87 -9.49 3.16
C THR A 7 -8.15 -8.76 2.01
N ARG A 8 -6.94 -9.23 1.64
CA ARG A 8 -6.16 -8.73 0.53
C ARG A 8 -6.74 -9.41 -0.68
N PHE A 9 -7.62 -8.69 -1.36
CA PHE A 9 -7.92 -8.89 -2.76
C PHE A 9 -6.58 -9.19 -3.47
N SER A 10 -6.37 -10.45 -3.88
CA SER A 10 -5.09 -10.87 -4.46
C SER A 10 -5.17 -10.70 -5.97
N LEU A 11 -4.04 -10.31 -6.57
CA LEU A 11 -3.93 -10.26 -8.03
C LEU A 11 -4.25 -11.62 -8.67
N ASP A 12 -4.04 -12.72 -7.93
CA ASP A 12 -4.35 -14.08 -8.33
C ASP A 12 -5.86 -14.34 -8.48
N GLU A 13 -6.69 -13.75 -7.61
CA GLU A 13 -8.15 -13.91 -7.69
C GLU A 13 -8.73 -13.14 -8.88
N LEU A 14 -8.18 -11.95 -9.18
CA LEU A 14 -8.48 -11.22 -10.41
C LEU A 14 -8.03 -12.00 -11.65
N ALA A 15 -6.81 -12.55 -11.65
CA ALA A 15 -6.29 -13.37 -12.75
C ALA A 15 -7.14 -14.62 -13.00
N ARG A 16 -7.66 -15.23 -11.94
CA ARG A 16 -8.54 -16.38 -12.01
C ARG A 16 -9.93 -16.03 -12.56
N GLN A 17 -10.58 -14.98 -12.05
CA GLN A 17 -11.84 -14.48 -12.61
C GLN A 17 -11.70 -14.09 -14.09
N LEU A 18 -10.55 -13.52 -14.47
CA LEU A 18 -10.20 -13.24 -15.86
C LEU A 18 -10.13 -14.51 -16.71
N ALA A 19 -9.43 -15.55 -16.25
CA ALA A 19 -9.32 -16.83 -16.97
C ALA A 19 -10.68 -17.55 -17.13
N GLU A 20 -11.54 -17.47 -16.11
CA GLU A 20 -12.88 -18.06 -16.12
C GLU A 20 -13.86 -17.30 -17.06
N SER A 21 -13.59 -16.02 -17.33
CA SER A 21 -14.40 -15.18 -18.22
C SER A 21 -14.11 -15.35 -19.72
N VAL A 22 -13.21 -16.26 -20.12
CA VAL A 22 -12.83 -16.51 -21.52
C VAL A 22 -13.53 -17.76 -22.08
N PRO A 23 -14.57 -17.61 -22.94
CA PRO A 23 -15.17 -18.74 -23.64
C PRO A 23 -14.19 -19.46 -24.57
N GLN A 24 -14.21 -20.79 -24.57
CA GLN A 24 -13.25 -21.65 -25.30
C GLN A 24 -13.32 -21.53 -26.84
N ASN A 25 -14.31 -20.85 -27.39
CA ASN A 25 -14.59 -20.75 -28.82
C ASN A 25 -14.08 -19.45 -29.51
N LEU A 26 -13.26 -18.62 -28.85
CA LEU A 26 -13.07 -17.21 -29.25
C LEU A 26 -11.77 -16.84 -30.01
N LYS A 27 -11.14 -17.75 -30.74
CA LYS A 27 -10.04 -17.34 -31.67
C LYS A 27 -10.49 -16.35 -32.77
N VAL A 28 -11.80 -16.20 -33.00
CA VAL A 28 -12.39 -15.38 -34.08
C VAL A 28 -12.91 -14.01 -33.59
N LEU A 29 -13.04 -13.79 -32.28
CA LEU A 29 -13.66 -12.59 -31.67
C LEU A 29 -12.68 -11.76 -30.83
N GLY A 30 -11.41 -11.71 -31.24
CA GLY A 30 -10.31 -11.12 -30.46
C GLY A 30 -10.55 -9.70 -29.95
N GLN A 31 -11.23 -8.84 -30.73
CA GLN A 31 -11.51 -7.46 -30.33
C GLN A 31 -12.55 -7.34 -29.20
N ASP A 32 -13.59 -8.18 -29.21
CA ASP A 32 -14.62 -8.17 -28.16
C ASP A 32 -14.07 -8.73 -26.85
N LEU A 33 -13.17 -9.72 -26.94
CA LEU A 33 -12.40 -10.21 -25.82
C LEU A 33 -11.51 -9.11 -25.24
N GLU A 34 -10.71 -8.44 -26.07
CA GLU A 34 -9.82 -7.36 -25.65
C GLU A 34 -10.58 -6.26 -24.91
N ARG A 35 -11.75 -5.87 -25.41
CA ARG A 35 -12.61 -4.87 -24.77
C ARG A 35 -13.16 -5.34 -23.42
N ASN A 36 -13.62 -6.59 -23.33
CA ASN A 36 -14.10 -7.15 -22.06
C ASN A 36 -12.96 -7.30 -21.04
N PHE A 37 -11.77 -7.71 -21.48
CA PHE A 37 -10.57 -7.79 -20.63
C PHE A 37 -10.18 -6.43 -20.07
N LYS A 38 -10.12 -5.40 -20.93
CA LYS A 38 -9.80 -4.04 -20.50
C LYS A 38 -10.79 -3.54 -19.45
N THR A 39 -12.07 -3.80 -19.65
CA THR A 39 -13.14 -3.41 -18.73
C THR A 39 -13.04 -4.13 -17.38
N LEU A 40 -12.77 -5.44 -17.39
CA LEU A 40 -12.59 -6.22 -16.16
C LEU A 40 -11.36 -5.76 -15.38
N LEU A 41 -10.22 -5.54 -16.05
CA LEU A 41 -8.99 -5.02 -15.44
C LEU A 41 -9.20 -3.64 -14.83
N GLN A 42 -9.86 -2.73 -15.56
CA GLN A 42 -10.21 -1.40 -15.06
C GLN A 42 -11.10 -1.51 -13.82
N SER A 43 -12.16 -2.33 -13.86
CA SER A 43 -13.05 -2.54 -12.71
C SER A 43 -12.34 -3.17 -11.50
N GLY A 44 -11.32 -4.00 -11.73
CA GLY A 44 -10.53 -4.62 -10.68
C GLY A 44 -9.62 -3.61 -10.00
N ILE A 45 -8.94 -2.78 -10.79
CA ILE A 45 -8.05 -1.70 -10.32
C ILE A 45 -8.87 -0.60 -9.61
N GLU A 46 -10.05 -0.25 -10.10
CA GLU A 46 -10.94 0.74 -9.46
C GLU A 46 -11.49 0.27 -8.11
N ARG A 47 -11.69 -1.05 -7.92
CA ARG A 47 -12.09 -1.63 -6.64
C ARG A 47 -10.93 -1.73 -5.63
N MET A 48 -9.69 -1.51 -6.06
CA MET A 48 -8.56 -1.42 -5.15
C MET A 48 -8.49 0.00 -4.59
N GLU A 49 -8.33 0.12 -3.27
CA GLU A 49 -8.05 1.41 -2.61
C GLU A 49 -6.61 1.86 -2.91
N LEU A 50 -6.33 2.15 -4.19
CA LEU A 50 -5.01 2.55 -4.66
C LEU A 50 -4.80 4.02 -4.34
N VAL A 51 -3.70 4.30 -3.65
CA VAL A 51 -3.14 5.65 -3.56
C VAL A 51 -2.23 5.88 -4.76
N SER A 52 -2.23 7.09 -5.29
CA SER A 52 -1.27 7.45 -6.33
C SER A 52 0.15 7.34 -5.79
N ARG A 53 1.11 7.11 -6.70
CA ARG A 53 2.52 7.06 -6.31
C ARG A 53 2.99 8.35 -5.65
N GLU A 54 2.48 9.48 -6.11
CA GLU A 54 2.76 10.80 -5.56
C GLU A 54 2.25 10.94 -4.12
N GLU A 55 1.00 10.56 -3.84
CA GLU A 55 0.44 10.60 -2.49
C GLU A 55 1.20 9.68 -1.52
N PHE A 56 1.61 8.50 -2.00
CA PHE A 56 2.46 7.60 -1.24
C PHE A 56 3.81 8.24 -0.87
N ASP A 57 4.47 8.86 -1.84
CA ASP A 57 5.77 9.50 -1.63
C ASP A 57 5.65 10.71 -0.68
N VAL A 58 4.54 11.46 -0.73
CA VAL A 58 4.24 12.54 0.23
C VAL A 58 4.08 11.99 1.65
N GLN A 59 3.29 10.93 1.85
CA GLN A 59 3.11 10.33 3.17
C GLN A 59 4.42 9.78 3.73
N ARG A 60 5.24 9.15 2.88
CA ARG A 60 6.58 8.71 3.25
C ARG A 60 7.46 9.86 3.72
N ALA A 61 7.47 10.99 3.00
CA ALA A 61 8.24 12.16 3.39
C ALA A 61 7.77 12.76 4.74
N VAL A 62 6.46 12.71 5.02
CA VAL A 62 5.92 13.11 6.33
C VAL A 62 6.44 12.17 7.43
N LEU A 63 6.43 10.85 7.21
CA LEU A 63 6.96 9.87 8.17
C LEU A 63 8.45 10.05 8.43
N ASP A 64 9.23 10.32 7.40
CA ASP A 64 10.68 10.55 7.56
C ASP A 64 10.94 11.81 8.37
N ARG A 65 10.15 12.87 8.15
CA ARG A 65 10.22 14.10 8.95
C ARG A 65 9.81 13.87 10.41
N THR A 66 8.79 13.06 10.68
CA THR A 66 8.38 12.78 12.06
C THR A 66 9.42 11.95 12.80
N ARG A 67 10.06 10.97 12.14
CA ARG A 67 11.19 10.22 12.71
C ARG A 67 12.36 11.15 13.09
N ALA A 68 12.78 12.01 12.17
CA ALA A 68 13.86 12.96 12.44
C ALA A 68 13.54 13.90 13.62
N LYS A 69 12.28 14.35 13.74
CA LYS A 69 11.84 15.15 14.88
C LYS A 69 11.82 14.35 16.19
N LEU A 70 11.40 13.09 16.14
CA LEU A 70 11.37 12.19 17.29
C LEU A 70 12.79 11.99 17.83
N GLU A 71 13.75 11.63 16.97
CA GLU A 71 15.16 11.45 17.33
C GLU A 71 15.76 12.71 17.97
N ALA A 72 15.45 13.89 17.43
CA ALA A 72 15.90 15.16 17.99
C ALA A 72 15.29 15.45 19.38
N MET A 73 14.05 15.04 19.62
CA MET A 73 13.40 15.17 20.93
C MET A 73 13.98 14.18 21.94
N GLU A 74 14.21 12.93 21.54
CA GLU A 74 14.85 11.91 22.37
C GLU A 74 16.26 12.35 22.80
N ALA A 75 17.05 12.91 21.88
CA ALA A 75 18.37 13.46 22.21
C ALA A 75 18.29 14.61 23.22
N ARG A 76 17.33 15.54 23.04
CA ARG A 76 17.11 16.64 23.99
C ARG A 76 16.68 16.14 25.36
N LEU A 77 15.84 15.11 25.42
CA LEU A 77 15.39 14.52 26.67
C LEU A 77 16.57 13.88 27.40
N ALA A 78 17.40 13.10 26.71
CA ALA A 78 18.59 12.48 27.30
C ALA A 78 19.57 13.51 27.90
N GLU A 79 19.80 14.63 27.21
CA GLU A 79 20.64 15.71 27.73
C GLU A 79 20.03 16.36 28.99
N LEU A 80 18.71 16.57 29.02
CA LEU A 80 18.02 17.11 30.19
C LEU A 80 18.07 16.14 31.38
N GLU A 81 17.84 14.84 31.15
CA GLU A 81 17.93 13.79 32.17
C GLU A 81 19.35 13.70 32.75
N LYS A 82 20.37 13.82 31.91
CA LYS A 82 21.77 13.87 32.34
C LYS A 82 22.09 15.12 33.16
N ALA A 83 21.60 16.28 32.74
CA ALA A 83 21.77 17.52 33.50
C ALA A 83 21.06 17.46 34.87
N LEU A 84 19.86 16.89 34.94
CA LEU A 84 19.12 16.71 36.20
C LEU A 84 19.82 15.73 37.15
N SER A 85 20.32 14.60 36.67
CA SER A 85 21.06 13.64 37.50
C SER A 85 22.35 14.24 38.05
N SER A 86 23.09 15.03 37.24
CA SER A 86 24.29 15.75 37.70
C SER A 86 24.02 16.85 38.74
N ARG A 87 22.78 17.34 38.84
CA ARG A 87 22.37 18.39 39.78
C ARG A 87 21.88 17.85 41.13
N THR A 88 21.56 16.57 41.18
CA THR A 88 20.96 15.89 42.34
C THR A 88 21.97 15.00 43.07
N SER A 89 23.16 14.80 42.49
CA SER A 89 24.31 14.12 43.09
C SER A 89 25.39 15.13 43.47
#